data_AF-A0AAD4LFZ8-F1
#
_entry.id   AF-A0AAD4LFZ8-F1
#
_cell.length_a   1.000
_cell.length_b   1.000
_cell.length_c   1.000
_cell.angle_alpha   90.00
_cell.angle_beta   90.00
_cell.angle_gamma   90.00
#
_symmetry.space_group_name_H-M   'P 1'
#
loop_
_entity.id
_entity.type
_entity.pdbx_description
1 polymer ?
#
loop_
_entity_poly.entity_id
_entity_poly.type
_entity_poly.pdbx_seq_one_letter_code
_entity_poly.pdbx_strand_id
1 'polypeptide(L)'
;LWFTLPQILSAILSAILPLGVAWRLLSKRPSSKPSLRSPRMMYHAESFAKLHFETFLIGYEGSKPVPSLLSLPHVHFLYLSQLPPSLRNLPFIFFAPIKIAQQVMSILHTLLWRIPHPPEFILVQNPPSIPTLPLVWLAGTLLGSKVIIDWHNLGYSILALNLGPNHIFVKLAKLIEAKFGQFAYAHLFVTRAMHDFLVKEWNLQGLKAVLHDRPPAHFRPANALEIHELFIRISPSLPKGFLPAYNPPASTPFTQVTSAALPSMRPDRPAVLVSSTSWTEDEDFSILLDALSVYEHRARAAHGALPRVLTFVTGKGPLRDTYMRKAEALQTARGDPWLWVRVISIWLEPKDYPLLLGALTLCPRVKRLSGCGNRVSGPRHLAAFKFFGIGSAHEDRGHVWVWCARVCT
;
A
#
# COMPACT_ATOMS: atom_id res chain seq x y z
N LEU A 1 4.38 36.15 9.31
CA LEU A 1 3.88 35.93 10.68
C LEU A 1 4.93 35.12 11.44
N TRP A 2 5.84 35.81 12.15
CA TRP A 2 6.89 35.17 12.92
C TRP A 2 6.35 34.86 14.32
N PHE A 3 5.94 33.61 14.55
CA PHE A 3 5.71 33.12 15.90
C PHE A 3 7.07 32.89 16.55
N THR A 4 7.24 33.31 17.81
CA THR A 4 8.49 33.07 18.54
C THR A 4 8.62 31.58 18.88
N LEU A 5 9.84 31.06 18.97
CA LEU A 5 10.12 29.66 19.33
C LEU A 5 9.32 29.17 20.56
N PRO A 6 9.16 29.98 21.63
CA PRO A 6 8.33 29.61 22.79
C PRO A 6 6.83 29.51 22.48
N GLN A 7 6.29 30.35 21.58
CA GLN A 7 4.89 30.31 21.15
C GLN A 7 4.60 29.06 20.30
N ILE A 8 5.57 28.62 19.50
CA ILE A 8 5.47 27.38 18.71
C ILE A 8 5.54 26.17 19.63
N LEU A 9 6.48 26.15 20.58
CA LEU A 9 6.59 25.10 21.61
C LEU A 9 5.32 25.02 22.47
N SER A 10 4.77 26.16 22.89
CA SER A 10 3.51 26.25 23.63
C SER A 10 2.32 25.77 22.78
N ALA A 11 2.25 26.13 21.50
CA ALA A 11 1.22 25.63 20.59
C ALA A 11 1.32 24.12 20.37
N ILE A 12 2.54 23.57 20.23
CA ILE A 12 2.80 22.13 20.14
C ILE A 12 2.37 21.44 21.44
N LEU A 13 2.79 21.94 22.61
CA LEU A 13 2.41 21.45 23.94
C LEU A 13 0.90 21.50 24.19
N SER A 14 0.22 22.57 23.75
CA SER A 14 -1.23 22.71 23.90
C SER A 14 -2.02 21.79 22.96
N ALA A 15 -1.44 21.37 21.83
CA ALA A 15 -2.01 20.36 20.93
C ALA A 15 -1.79 18.92 21.44
N ILE A 16 -0.75 18.67 22.25
CA ILE A 16 -0.35 17.34 22.72
C ILE A 16 -1.39 16.68 23.64
N LEU A 17 -2.10 17.44 24.48
CA LEU A 17 -3.16 16.92 25.36
C LEU A 17 -4.37 16.33 24.58
N PRO A 18 -4.97 17.05 23.61
CA PRO A 18 -6.07 16.52 22.81
C PRO A 18 -5.65 15.39 21.84
N LEU A 19 -4.39 15.40 21.36
CA LEU A 19 -3.85 14.35 20.47
C LEU A 19 -3.66 13.00 21.17
N GLY A 20 -3.42 13.01 22.48
CA GLY A 20 -3.36 11.79 23.28
C GLY A 20 -4.67 11.00 23.21
N VAL A 21 -5.82 11.65 23.33
CA VAL A 21 -7.14 10.98 23.26
C VAL A 21 -7.44 10.42 21.86
N ALA A 22 -7.05 11.14 20.80
CA ALA A 22 -7.18 10.67 19.41
C ALA A 22 -6.33 9.41 19.13
N TRP A 23 -5.14 9.31 19.74
CA TRP A 23 -4.27 8.14 19.62
C TRP A 23 -4.91 6.85 20.17
N ARG A 24 -5.77 6.93 21.20
CA ARG A 24 -6.49 5.76 21.77
C ARG A 24 -7.42 5.09 20.77
N LEU A 25 -8.04 5.90 19.91
CA LEU A 25 -9.00 5.43 18.92
C LEU A 25 -8.26 4.86 17.70
N LEU A 26 -7.05 5.36 17.42
CA LEU A 26 -6.13 4.77 16.43
C LEU A 26 -5.46 3.47 16.90
N SER A 27 -5.29 3.26 18.22
CA SER A 27 -4.56 2.09 18.76
C SER A 27 -5.42 0.88 19.11
N LYS A 28 -6.70 0.82 18.70
CA LYS A 28 -7.63 -0.28 18.99
C LYS A 28 -7.44 -1.57 18.16
N ARG A 29 -6.30 -1.78 17.48
CA ARG A 29 -5.95 -3.05 16.83
C ARG A 29 -4.52 -3.51 17.18
N PRO A 30 -4.28 -4.83 17.28
CA PRO A 30 -3.10 -5.38 17.96
C PRO A 30 -1.83 -5.22 17.13
N SER A 31 -0.75 -4.86 17.82
CA SER A 31 0.65 -5.18 17.51
C SER A 31 1.10 -5.03 16.06
N SER A 32 1.48 -3.82 15.66
CA SER A 32 2.71 -3.68 14.87
C SER A 32 3.56 -2.59 15.52
N LYS A 33 4.79 -2.96 15.90
CA LYS A 33 5.78 -1.99 16.36
C LYS A 33 5.95 -0.97 15.24
N PRO A 34 6.01 0.35 15.53
CA PRO A 34 6.48 1.30 14.54
C PRO A 34 7.83 0.79 14.05
N SER A 35 8.01 0.64 12.74
CA SER A 35 9.20 0.04 12.17
C SER A 35 9.55 0.76 10.88
N LEU A 36 10.84 0.75 10.52
CA LEU A 36 11.38 1.19 9.22
C LEU A 36 10.75 0.36 8.08
N ARG A 37 9.48 0.56 7.75
CA ARG A 37 8.73 -0.37 6.89
C ARG A 37 8.26 0.21 5.56
N SER A 38 8.56 1.47 5.26
CA SER A 38 8.23 2.05 3.96
C SER A 38 9.26 1.64 2.91
N PRO A 39 8.91 0.80 1.91
CA PRO A 39 9.81 0.49 0.80
C PRO A 39 10.14 1.74 -0.01
N ARG A 40 9.19 2.67 -0.14
CA ARG A 40 9.38 3.94 -0.86
C ARG A 40 10.52 4.76 -0.26
N MET A 41 10.56 4.93 1.06
CA MET A 41 11.67 5.63 1.72
C MET A 41 12.99 4.87 1.61
N MET A 42 12.95 3.54 1.66
CA MET A 42 14.15 2.72 1.45
C MET A 42 14.71 2.89 0.03
N TYR A 43 13.86 2.95 -1.00
CA TYR A 43 14.30 3.19 -2.37
C TYR A 43 14.75 4.63 -2.61
N HIS A 44 14.14 5.62 -1.95
CA HIS A 44 14.66 6.98 -1.94
C HIS A 44 16.06 7.02 -1.33
N ALA A 45 16.24 6.42 -0.15
CA ALA A 45 17.55 6.33 0.51
C ALA A 45 18.60 5.62 -0.37
N GLU A 46 18.21 4.51 -1.01
CA GLU A 46 19.09 3.78 -1.94
C GLU A 46 19.49 4.65 -3.14
N SER A 47 18.54 5.43 -3.68
CA SER A 47 18.78 6.31 -4.83
C SER A 47 19.72 7.47 -4.46
N PHE A 48 19.55 8.07 -3.28
CA PHE A 48 20.45 9.12 -2.79
C PHE A 48 21.85 8.59 -2.53
N ALA A 49 21.98 7.44 -1.87
CA ALA A 49 23.27 6.83 -1.59
C ALA A 49 24.04 6.42 -2.87
N LYS A 50 23.33 5.96 -3.92
CA LYS A 50 23.93 5.69 -5.25
C LYS A 50 24.43 6.95 -5.96
N LEU A 51 23.88 8.12 -5.62
CA LEU A 51 24.35 9.42 -6.10
C LEU A 51 25.38 10.05 -5.15
N HIS A 52 25.97 9.26 -4.24
CA HIS A 52 26.99 9.68 -3.27
C HIS A 52 26.52 10.70 -2.22
N PHE A 53 25.20 10.81 -1.99
CA PHE A 53 24.70 11.57 -0.84
C PHE A 53 24.86 10.76 0.44
N GLU A 54 25.40 11.39 1.47
CA GLU A 54 25.39 10.84 2.82
C GLU A 54 23.95 10.82 3.36
N THR A 55 23.42 9.63 3.58
CA THR A 55 21.99 9.39 3.77
C THR A 55 21.72 8.78 5.14
N PHE A 56 21.04 9.54 6.00
CA PHE A 56 20.63 9.11 7.32
C PHE A 56 19.15 8.67 7.31
N LEU A 57 18.90 7.38 7.52
CA LEU A 57 17.56 6.84 7.60
C LEU A 57 17.09 6.79 9.05
N ILE A 58 16.12 7.64 9.38
CA ILE A 58 15.57 7.79 10.73
C ILE A 58 14.26 7.04 10.86
N GLY A 59 14.11 6.23 11.90
CA GLY A 59 12.85 5.60 12.22
C GLY A 59 12.92 4.69 13.43
N TYR A 60 11.91 3.86 13.61
CA TYR A 60 11.87 2.95 14.75
C TYR A 60 12.47 1.58 14.41
N GLU A 61 13.09 0.97 15.40
CA GLU A 61 13.63 -0.38 15.32
C GLU A 61 12.50 -1.43 15.24
N GLY A 62 12.67 -2.45 14.40
CA GLY A 62 11.76 -3.61 14.37
C GLY A 62 11.62 -4.31 13.03
N SER A 63 12.03 -3.69 11.92
CA SER A 63 12.02 -4.28 10.58
C SER A 63 13.44 -4.36 10.01
N LYS A 64 13.73 -5.46 9.30
CA LYS A 64 14.98 -5.60 8.56
C LYS A 64 14.94 -4.66 7.33
N PRO A 65 15.93 -3.78 7.14
CA PRO A 65 16.07 -2.99 5.93
C PRO A 65 16.23 -3.87 4.68
N VAL A 66 16.01 -3.29 3.49
CA VAL A 66 16.31 -3.97 2.23
C VAL A 66 17.81 -4.30 2.21
N PRO A 67 18.23 -5.53 1.84
CA PRO A 67 19.63 -5.94 1.87
C PRO A 67 20.58 -5.01 1.09
N SER A 68 20.11 -4.38 0.00
CA SER A 68 20.89 -3.40 -0.78
C SER A 68 21.39 -2.24 0.07
N LEU A 69 20.55 -1.71 0.97
CA LEU A 69 20.90 -0.59 1.85
C LEU A 69 21.99 -0.94 2.86
N LEU A 70 22.06 -2.20 3.30
CA LEU A 70 23.06 -2.65 4.28
C LEU A 70 24.47 -2.71 3.68
N SER A 71 24.57 -2.77 2.36
CA SER A 71 25.85 -2.83 1.63
C SER A 71 26.38 -1.47 1.21
N LEU A 72 25.59 -0.40 1.31
CA LEU A 72 25.96 0.93 0.83
C LEU A 72 26.68 1.72 1.94
N PRO A 73 27.93 2.18 1.71
CA PRO A 73 28.74 2.83 2.74
C PRO A 73 28.21 4.21 3.17
N HIS A 74 27.41 4.87 2.32
CA HIS A 74 26.84 6.20 2.58
C HIS A 74 25.47 6.15 3.28
N VAL A 75 25.01 4.97 3.72
CA VAL A 75 23.72 4.81 4.40
C VAL A 75 23.93 4.54 5.88
N HIS A 76 23.33 5.39 6.72
CA HIS A 76 23.42 5.29 8.16
C HIS A 76 22.02 5.17 8.77
N PHE A 77 21.84 4.21 9.68
CA PHE A 77 20.56 4.00 10.36
C PHE A 77 20.55 4.67 11.73
N LEU A 78 19.59 5.57 11.96
CA LEU A 78 19.40 6.24 13.24
C LEU A 78 18.04 5.85 13.83
N TYR A 79 18.07 5.09 14.92
CA TYR A 79 16.85 4.63 15.58
C TYR A 79 16.35 5.62 16.62
N LEU A 80 15.04 5.92 16.54
CA LEU A 80 14.33 6.72 17.52
C LEU A 80 14.15 5.93 18.82
N SER A 81 14.45 6.59 19.95
CA SER A 81 14.20 6.04 21.28
C SER A 81 12.71 5.70 21.46
N GLN A 82 12.43 4.63 22.20
CA GLN A 82 11.08 4.22 22.60
C GLN A 82 10.96 4.20 24.12
N LEU A 83 9.77 4.53 24.63
CA LEU A 83 9.49 4.38 26.06
C LEU A 83 9.67 2.91 26.50
N PRO A 84 10.28 2.66 27.68
CA PRO A 84 10.44 1.32 28.20
C PRO A 84 9.08 0.64 28.43
N PRO A 85 8.99 -0.70 28.29
CA PRO A 85 7.73 -1.44 28.39
C PRO A 85 6.99 -1.22 29.72
N SER A 86 7.71 -0.99 30.81
CA SER A 86 7.16 -0.79 32.16
C SER A 86 6.21 0.42 32.27
N LEU A 87 6.46 1.50 31.51
CA LEU A 87 5.62 2.70 31.50
C LEU A 87 4.28 2.51 30.81
N ARG A 88 4.09 1.40 30.06
CA ARG A 88 2.80 1.09 29.41
C ARG A 88 1.69 0.71 30.40
N ASN A 89 2.04 0.45 31.66
CA ASN A 89 1.08 0.13 32.72
C ASN A 89 0.36 1.37 33.29
N LEU A 90 0.80 2.58 32.94
CA LEU A 90 0.15 3.81 33.38
C LEU A 90 -1.23 3.98 32.73
N PRO A 91 -2.20 4.60 33.44
CA PRO A 91 -3.46 4.99 32.84
C PRO A 91 -3.23 5.85 31.59
N PHE A 92 -4.03 5.62 30.56
CA PHE A 92 -3.85 6.20 29.23
C PHE A 92 -3.70 7.73 29.21
N ILE A 93 -4.43 8.41 30.10
CA ILE A 93 -4.43 9.88 30.22
C ILE A 93 -3.03 10.41 30.57
N PHE A 94 -2.27 9.68 31.38
CA PHE A 94 -0.89 10.04 31.74
C PHE A 94 0.13 9.47 30.75
N PHE A 95 -0.10 8.25 30.27
CA PHE A 95 0.80 7.60 29.33
C PHE A 95 0.89 8.35 27.99
N ALA A 96 -0.23 8.83 27.44
CA ALA A 96 -0.25 9.42 26.11
C ALA A 96 0.57 10.74 26.00
N PRO A 97 0.44 11.72 26.92
CA PRO A 97 1.29 12.91 26.91
C PRO A 97 2.78 12.59 27.09
N ILE A 98 3.13 11.68 28.01
CA ILE A 98 4.53 11.26 28.24
C ILE A 98 5.09 10.63 26.97
N LYS A 99 4.33 9.76 26.31
CA LYS A 99 4.72 9.14 25.04
C LYS A 99 4.94 10.17 23.94
N ILE A 100 4.04 11.13 23.79
CA ILE A 100 4.18 12.16 22.75
C ILE A 100 5.39 13.06 23.05
N ALA A 101 5.58 13.48 24.31
CA ALA A 101 6.73 14.27 24.72
C ALA A 101 8.05 13.53 24.44
N GLN A 102 8.13 12.25 24.80
CA GLN A 102 9.29 11.41 24.51
C GLN A 102 9.53 11.27 22.99
N GLN A 103 8.48 11.11 22.19
CA GLN A 103 8.59 11.05 20.73
C GLN A 103 9.09 12.37 20.13
N VAL A 104 8.56 13.51 20.59
CA VAL A 104 9.01 14.86 20.19
C VAL A 104 10.49 15.05 20.51
N MET A 105 10.88 14.77 21.75
CA MET A 105 12.28 14.90 22.20
C MET A 105 13.21 13.97 21.42
N SER A 106 12.79 12.73 21.16
CA SER A 106 13.57 11.75 20.41
C SER A 106 13.82 12.18 18.96
N ILE A 107 12.78 12.71 18.28
CA ILE A 107 12.90 13.22 16.90
C ILE A 107 13.81 14.45 16.86
N LEU A 108 13.57 15.44 17.73
CA LEU A 108 14.38 16.66 17.77
C LEU A 108 15.84 16.37 18.13
N HIS A 109 16.08 15.54 19.14
CA HIS A 109 17.43 15.13 19.53
C HIS A 109 18.16 14.43 18.38
N THR A 110 17.45 13.58 17.63
CA THR A 110 18.04 12.89 16.49
C THR A 110 18.38 13.86 15.35
N LEU A 111 17.44 14.74 14.97
CA LEU A 111 17.64 15.69 13.86
C LEU A 111 18.68 16.78 14.16
N LEU A 112 18.73 17.27 15.40
CA LEU A 112 19.56 18.42 15.77
C LEU A 112 20.93 18.04 16.35
N TRP A 113 21.10 16.84 16.94
CA TRP A 113 22.35 16.46 17.63
C TRP A 113 22.96 15.12 17.23
N ARG A 114 22.18 14.13 16.76
CA ARG A 114 22.74 12.80 16.43
C ARG A 114 23.33 12.70 15.04
N ILE A 115 22.93 13.58 14.12
CA ILE A 115 23.51 13.65 12.79
C ILE A 115 24.81 14.49 12.89
N PRO A 116 25.97 13.97 12.46
CA PRO A 116 27.26 14.66 12.62
C PRO A 116 27.32 16.05 12.01
N HIS A 117 26.64 16.24 10.88
CA HIS A 117 26.58 17.50 10.15
C HIS A 117 25.13 17.88 9.85
N PRO A 118 24.76 19.17 9.89
CA PRO A 118 23.44 19.62 9.50
C PRO A 118 23.13 19.16 8.06
N PRO A 119 22.05 18.39 7.85
CA PRO A 119 21.73 17.90 6.51
C PRO A 119 21.30 19.05 5.61
N GLU A 120 21.70 19.04 4.33
CA GLU A 120 21.19 20.03 3.38
C GLU A 120 19.69 19.81 3.09
N PHE A 121 19.25 18.55 3.03
CA PHE A 121 17.88 18.16 2.75
C PHE A 121 17.32 17.25 3.84
N ILE A 122 16.06 17.48 4.22
CA ILE A 122 15.32 16.59 5.12
C ILE A 122 14.09 16.08 4.37
N LEU A 123 14.10 14.81 3.97
CA LEU A 123 12.96 14.15 3.32
C LEU A 123 12.08 13.43 4.35
N VAL A 124 10.80 13.81 4.43
CA VAL A 124 9.81 13.17 5.29
C VAL A 124 8.69 12.54 4.46
N GLN A 125 8.39 11.27 4.71
CA GLN A 125 7.18 10.65 4.18
C GLN A 125 5.98 11.00 5.05
N ASN A 126 4.91 11.47 4.42
CA ASN A 126 3.65 11.76 5.07
C ASN A 126 2.61 10.68 4.75
N PRO A 127 1.94 10.07 5.76
CA PRO A 127 2.09 10.23 7.22
C PRO A 127 3.30 9.47 7.81
N PRO A 128 3.67 9.67 9.10
CA PRO A 128 2.95 10.39 10.16
C PRO A 128 3.07 11.91 10.08
N SER A 129 1.93 12.61 10.06
CA SER A 129 1.90 14.08 9.94
C SER A 129 2.12 14.80 11.28
N ILE A 130 1.66 14.19 12.37
CA ILE A 130 1.70 14.77 13.73
C ILE A 130 2.41 13.79 14.66
N PRO A 131 3.41 14.23 15.44
CA PRO A 131 3.98 15.59 15.50
C PRO A 131 5.02 15.88 14.40
N THR A 132 5.29 14.96 13.48
CA THR A 132 6.47 14.98 12.62
C THR A 132 6.60 16.22 11.73
N LEU A 133 5.56 16.65 11.00
CA LEU A 133 5.67 17.79 10.08
C LEU A 133 6.05 19.10 10.81
N PRO A 134 5.41 19.47 11.95
CA PRO A 134 5.88 20.58 12.78
C PRO A 134 7.35 20.48 13.20
N LEU A 135 7.80 19.28 13.61
CA LEU A 135 9.17 19.09 14.11
C LEU A 135 10.21 19.17 13.00
N VAL A 136 9.91 18.59 11.83
CA VAL A 136 10.79 18.65 10.66
C VAL A 136 10.87 20.08 10.12
N TRP A 137 9.75 20.80 10.07
CA TRP A 137 9.74 22.22 9.70
C TRP A 137 10.59 23.05 10.67
N LEU A 138 10.46 22.81 11.97
CA LEU A 138 11.25 23.49 13.00
C LEU A 138 12.74 23.18 12.84
N ALA A 139 13.11 21.90 12.74
CA ALA A 139 14.50 21.48 12.57
C ALA A 139 15.09 22.05 11.28
N GLY A 140 14.36 22.00 10.17
CA GLY A 140 14.81 22.58 8.90
C GLY A 140 15.02 24.09 8.97
N THR A 141 14.16 24.82 9.69
CA THR A 141 14.34 26.26 9.91
C THR A 141 15.56 26.57 10.77
N LEU A 142 15.79 25.80 11.85
CA LEU A 142 16.92 26.00 12.75
C LEU A 142 18.28 25.65 12.11
N LEU A 143 18.30 24.61 11.28
CA LEU A 143 19.52 24.11 10.63
C LEU A 143 19.78 24.73 9.25
N GLY A 144 18.82 25.50 8.71
CA GLY A 144 18.88 25.99 7.33
C GLY A 144 18.68 24.89 6.27
N SER A 145 18.15 23.72 6.67
CA SER A 145 17.91 22.58 5.79
C SER A 145 16.66 22.76 4.95
N LYS A 146 16.72 22.30 3.69
CA LYS A 146 15.60 22.25 2.76
C LYS A 146 14.70 21.07 3.06
N VAL A 147 13.50 21.32 3.58
CA VAL A 147 12.52 20.28 3.89
C VAL A 147 11.80 19.82 2.62
N ILE A 148 11.81 18.51 2.36
CA ILE A 148 11.07 17.86 1.27
C ILE A 148 9.99 16.98 1.89
N ILE A 149 8.74 17.15 1.45
CA ILE A 149 7.62 16.31 1.90
C ILE A 149 7.22 15.37 0.78
N ASP A 150 7.25 14.07 1.06
CA ASP A 150 6.73 13.03 0.19
C ASP A 150 5.30 12.65 0.62
N TRP A 151 4.33 13.20 -0.11
CA TRP A 151 2.90 12.98 0.09
C TRP A 151 2.52 11.58 -0.39
N HIS A 152 2.40 10.65 0.56
CA HIS A 152 1.93 9.29 0.32
C HIS A 152 0.43 9.16 0.60
N ASN A 153 -0.01 9.67 1.76
CA ASN A 153 -1.43 9.85 2.14
C ASN A 153 -1.62 11.13 2.94
N LEU A 154 -2.87 11.37 3.34
CA LEU A 154 -3.25 12.47 4.21
C LEU A 154 -3.62 11.92 5.59
N GLY A 155 -2.85 12.31 6.61
CA GLY A 155 -3.03 11.84 7.99
C GLY A 155 -4.42 12.17 8.53
N TYR A 156 -4.94 13.36 8.20
CA TYR A 156 -6.30 13.74 8.60
C TYR A 156 -7.39 12.87 7.94
N SER A 157 -7.20 12.42 6.70
CA SER A 157 -8.17 11.55 6.01
C SER A 157 -8.22 10.18 6.64
N ILE A 158 -7.07 9.61 7.03
CA ILE A 158 -7.00 8.34 7.77
C ILE A 158 -7.67 8.48 9.15
N LEU A 159 -7.45 9.61 9.82
CA LEU A 159 -8.13 9.89 11.09
C LEU A 159 -9.65 10.03 10.92
N ALA A 160 -10.10 10.59 9.79
CA ALA A 160 -11.51 10.77 9.46
C ALA A 160 -12.26 9.44 9.27
N LEU A 161 -11.59 8.39 8.78
CA LEU A 161 -12.19 7.06 8.66
C LEU A 161 -12.57 6.47 10.02
N ASN A 162 -11.78 6.77 11.05
CA ASN A 162 -11.99 6.23 12.40
C ASN A 162 -12.93 7.09 13.26
N LEU A 163 -12.83 8.41 13.16
CA LEU A 163 -13.56 9.35 14.04
C LEU A 163 -14.76 10.02 13.35
N GLY A 164 -14.90 9.84 12.05
CA GLY A 164 -15.82 10.60 11.20
C GLY A 164 -15.24 11.95 10.75
N PRO A 165 -15.62 12.45 9.57
CA PRO A 165 -15.04 13.65 8.96
C PRO A 165 -15.32 14.94 9.74
N ASN A 166 -16.38 14.98 10.53
CA ASN A 166 -16.79 16.17 11.29
C ASN A 166 -16.12 16.29 12.67
N HIS A 167 -15.33 15.29 13.07
CA HIS A 167 -14.70 15.26 14.38
C HIS A 167 -13.67 16.39 14.56
N ILE A 168 -13.62 17.02 15.75
CA ILE A 168 -12.73 18.16 16.04
C ILE A 168 -11.25 17.80 15.78
N PHE A 169 -10.80 16.63 16.24
CA PHE A 169 -9.44 16.16 15.99
C PHE A 169 -9.09 15.99 14.50
N VAL A 170 -10.07 15.63 13.65
CA VAL A 170 -9.85 15.52 12.20
C VAL A 170 -9.64 16.90 11.60
N LYS A 171 -10.45 17.88 12.00
CA LYS A 171 -10.30 19.29 11.58
C LYS A 171 -8.96 19.87 12.03
N LEU A 172 -8.57 19.62 13.28
CA LEU A 172 -7.28 20.07 13.81
C LEU A 172 -6.11 19.39 13.08
N ALA A 173 -6.20 18.08 12.84
CA ALA A 173 -5.17 17.35 12.11
C ALA A 173 -5.01 17.89 10.68
N LYS A 174 -6.13 18.15 9.99
CA LYS A 174 -6.14 18.77 8.66
C LYS A 174 -5.47 20.13 8.67
N LEU A 175 -5.77 20.97 9.68
CA LEU A 175 -5.18 22.29 9.81
C LEU A 175 -3.66 22.24 10.02
N ILE A 176 -3.19 21.37 10.92
CA ILE A 176 -1.75 21.20 11.19
C ILE A 176 -1.04 20.68 9.94
N GLU A 177 -1.59 19.63 9.32
CA GLU A 177 -1.02 19.01 8.13
C GLU A 177 -0.97 19.98 6.95
N ALA A 178 -2.04 20.76 6.71
CA ALA A 178 -2.07 21.78 5.67
C ALA A 178 -1.09 22.92 5.96
N LYS A 179 -1.07 23.46 7.19
CA LYS A 179 -0.24 24.62 7.54
C LYS A 179 1.25 24.31 7.48
N PHE A 180 1.69 23.23 8.14
CA PHE A 180 3.11 22.84 8.13
C PHE A 180 3.51 22.17 6.81
N GLY A 181 2.55 21.55 6.13
CA GLY A 181 2.72 21.04 4.78
C GLY A 181 2.91 22.13 3.73
N GLN A 182 2.44 23.35 3.95
CA GLN A 182 2.48 24.42 2.94
C GLN A 182 3.90 24.93 2.64
N PHE A 183 4.77 24.97 3.65
CA PHE A 183 6.05 25.70 3.61
C PHE A 183 7.27 24.81 3.33
N ALA A 184 7.12 23.67 2.68
CA ALA A 184 8.27 22.83 2.32
C ALA A 184 9.03 23.42 1.11
N TYR A 185 10.32 23.10 1.02
CA TYR A 185 11.13 23.43 -0.15
C TYR A 185 10.65 22.68 -1.41
N ALA A 186 10.30 21.41 -1.25
CA ALA A 186 9.75 20.60 -2.33
C ALA A 186 8.68 19.61 -1.84
N HIS A 187 7.80 19.24 -2.75
CA HIS A 187 6.71 18.30 -2.56
C HIS A 187 6.80 17.19 -3.61
N LEU A 188 6.90 15.95 -3.14
CA LEU A 188 6.80 14.76 -3.97
C LEU A 188 5.40 14.19 -3.80
N PHE A 189 4.76 13.81 -4.91
CA PHE A 189 3.40 13.25 -4.90
C PHE A 189 3.37 11.88 -5.56
N VAL A 190 2.73 10.91 -4.93
CA VAL A 190 2.50 9.58 -5.51
C VAL A 190 1.67 9.61 -6.79
N THR A 191 0.78 10.61 -6.92
CA THR A 191 -0.17 10.70 -8.03
C THR A 191 -0.43 12.15 -8.47
N ARG A 192 -0.83 12.35 -9.73
CA ARG A 192 -1.23 13.70 -10.19
C ARG A 192 -2.51 14.17 -9.52
N ALA A 193 -3.41 13.27 -9.14
CA ALA A 193 -4.67 13.64 -8.48
C ALA A 193 -4.41 14.21 -7.08
N MET A 194 -3.50 13.57 -6.34
CA MET A 194 -3.06 14.10 -5.04
C MET A 194 -2.36 15.44 -5.22
N HIS A 195 -1.48 15.57 -6.22
CA HIS A 195 -0.87 16.85 -6.57
C HIS A 195 -1.93 17.93 -6.83
N ASP A 196 -2.87 17.70 -7.76
CA ASP A 196 -3.86 18.68 -8.18
C ASP A 196 -4.79 19.08 -7.03
N PHE A 197 -5.20 18.10 -6.21
CA PHE A 197 -5.98 18.33 -5.01
C PHE A 197 -5.22 19.20 -4.00
N LEU A 198 -4.00 18.83 -3.61
CA LEU A 198 -3.27 19.53 -2.55
C LEU A 198 -2.79 20.91 -2.99
N VAL A 199 -2.37 21.07 -4.26
CA VAL A 199 -1.98 22.36 -4.80
C VAL A 199 -3.15 23.33 -4.80
N LYS A 200 -4.35 22.86 -5.18
CA LYS A 200 -5.57 23.67 -5.17
C LYS A 200 -6.04 24.00 -3.75
N GLU A 201 -6.08 23.01 -2.87
CA GLU A 201 -6.68 23.15 -1.55
C GLU A 201 -5.76 23.85 -0.54
N TRP A 202 -4.46 23.58 -0.58
CA TRP A 202 -3.52 24.00 0.48
C TRP A 202 -2.54 25.08 0.03
N ASN A 203 -2.63 25.55 -1.21
CA ASN A 203 -1.75 26.57 -1.78
C ASN A 203 -0.26 26.28 -1.47
N LEU A 204 0.14 25.04 -1.76
CA LEU A 204 1.48 24.53 -1.48
C LEU A 204 2.55 25.39 -2.13
N GLN A 205 3.56 25.78 -1.36
CA GLN A 205 4.72 26.53 -1.86
C GLN A 205 5.79 25.57 -2.40
N GLY A 206 6.94 26.08 -2.82
CA GLY A 206 8.06 25.25 -3.25
C GLY A 206 7.85 24.45 -4.54
N LEU A 207 8.84 23.60 -4.82
CA LEU A 207 8.89 22.73 -6.00
C LEU A 207 7.88 21.59 -5.89
N LYS A 208 7.30 21.16 -7.01
CA LYS A 208 6.24 20.15 -7.04
C LYS A 208 6.59 19.10 -8.10
N ALA A 209 6.70 17.85 -7.69
CA ALA A 209 7.02 16.75 -8.60
C ALA A 209 6.15 15.53 -8.32
N VAL A 210 5.58 14.95 -9.38
CA VAL A 210 4.83 13.70 -9.26
C VAL A 210 5.77 12.54 -9.52
N LEU A 211 6.01 11.73 -8.48
CA LEU A 211 6.83 10.53 -8.51
C LEU A 211 5.94 9.31 -8.23
N HIS A 212 5.50 8.69 -9.33
CA HIS A 212 4.76 7.44 -9.26
C HIS A 212 5.65 6.31 -8.73
N ASP A 213 5.10 5.51 -7.81
CA ASP A 213 5.76 4.28 -7.38
C ASP A 213 5.93 3.35 -8.58
N ARG A 214 7.13 2.79 -8.69
CA ARG A 214 7.45 1.80 -9.71
C ARG A 214 7.63 0.44 -9.05
N PRO A 215 7.09 -0.62 -9.67
CA PRO A 215 7.36 -1.96 -9.18
C PRO A 215 8.86 -2.26 -9.27
N PRO A 216 9.43 -2.96 -8.28
CA PRO A 216 10.79 -3.47 -8.39
C PRO A 216 10.97 -4.35 -9.63
N ALA A 217 12.19 -4.39 -10.18
CA ALA A 217 12.49 -5.10 -11.43
C ALA A 217 12.21 -6.63 -11.40
N HIS A 218 12.11 -7.23 -10.21
CA HIS A 218 11.75 -8.64 -10.06
C HIS A 218 10.27 -8.93 -10.36
N PHE A 219 9.42 -7.91 -10.46
CA PHE A 219 8.07 -8.05 -11.00
C PHE A 219 8.13 -7.93 -12.52
N ARG A 220 8.18 -9.08 -13.16
CA ARG A 220 8.24 -9.22 -14.62
C ARG A 220 7.36 -10.39 -15.06
N PRO A 221 7.03 -10.49 -16.36
CA PRO A 221 6.45 -11.71 -16.91
C PRO A 221 7.31 -12.93 -16.54
N ALA A 222 6.65 -13.98 -16.06
CA ALA A 222 7.29 -15.24 -15.74
C ALA A 222 7.41 -16.09 -17.00
N ASN A 223 8.54 -16.76 -17.19
CA ASN A 223 8.70 -17.71 -18.29
C ASN A 223 8.00 -19.05 -17.97
N ALA A 224 7.85 -19.92 -18.98
CA ALA A 224 7.12 -21.17 -18.81
C ALA A 224 7.75 -22.11 -17.76
N LEU A 225 9.08 -22.09 -17.59
CA LEU A 225 9.77 -22.87 -16.55
C LEU A 225 9.44 -22.34 -15.15
N GLU A 226 9.50 -21.02 -14.95
CA GLU A 226 9.15 -20.39 -13.67
C GLU A 226 7.69 -20.63 -13.29
N ILE A 227 6.78 -20.56 -14.27
CA ILE A 227 5.36 -20.90 -14.09
C ILE A 227 5.23 -22.39 -13.72
N HIS A 228 5.93 -23.27 -14.43
CA HIS A 228 5.90 -24.71 -14.16
C HIS A 228 6.32 -25.03 -12.73
N GLU A 229 7.48 -24.52 -12.29
CA GLU A 229 7.99 -24.72 -10.94
C GLU A 229 7.07 -24.15 -9.86
N LEU A 230 6.54 -22.93 -10.07
CA LEU A 230 5.58 -22.31 -9.16
C LEU A 230 4.36 -23.22 -8.96
N PHE A 231 3.73 -23.65 -10.06
CA PHE A 231 2.50 -24.45 -10.00
C PHE A 231 2.72 -25.89 -9.54
N ILE A 232 3.95 -26.43 -9.60
CA ILE A 232 4.32 -27.63 -8.85
C ILE A 232 4.27 -27.34 -7.35
N ARG A 233 4.95 -26.29 -6.88
CA ARG A 233 5.04 -25.95 -5.45
C ARG A 233 3.67 -25.69 -4.83
N ILE A 234 2.80 -24.96 -5.54
CA ILE A 234 1.47 -24.59 -5.01
C ILE A 234 0.37 -25.60 -5.36
N SER A 235 0.67 -26.68 -6.09
CA SER A 235 -0.29 -27.72 -6.50
C SER A 235 -1.19 -28.23 -5.37
N PRO A 236 -0.69 -28.48 -4.13
CA PRO A 236 -1.54 -28.96 -3.03
C PRO A 236 -2.67 -28.01 -2.64
N SER A 237 -2.52 -26.71 -2.90
CA SER A 237 -3.49 -25.67 -2.56
C SER A 237 -4.46 -25.34 -3.70
N LEU A 238 -4.32 -25.99 -4.86
CA LEU A 238 -5.16 -25.75 -6.03
C LEU A 238 -6.50 -26.51 -5.93
N PRO A 239 -7.58 -25.98 -6.53
CA PRO A 239 -8.88 -26.63 -6.49
C PRO A 239 -8.89 -27.93 -7.31
N LYS A 240 -9.34 -29.02 -6.68
CA LYS A 240 -9.56 -30.31 -7.36
C LYS A 240 -10.82 -30.27 -8.22
N GLY A 241 -10.81 -30.96 -9.36
CA GLY A 241 -11.98 -31.13 -10.25
C GLY A 241 -12.35 -29.92 -11.12
N PHE A 242 -11.68 -28.78 -10.97
CA PHE A 242 -11.88 -27.59 -11.83
C PHE A 242 -10.81 -27.44 -12.92
N LEU A 243 -9.59 -27.87 -12.61
CA LEU A 243 -8.42 -27.70 -13.46
C LEU A 243 -8.32 -28.83 -14.50
N PRO A 244 -7.65 -28.59 -15.66
CA PRO A 244 -7.35 -29.65 -16.61
C PRO A 244 -6.59 -30.79 -15.94
N ALA A 245 -6.73 -32.02 -16.42
CA ALA A 245 -5.97 -33.14 -15.87
C ALA A 245 -4.45 -32.91 -16.03
N TYR A 246 -3.71 -33.09 -14.94
CA TYR A 246 -2.27 -32.90 -14.88
C TYR A 246 -1.63 -33.90 -13.90
N ASN A 247 -0.36 -34.19 -14.12
CA ASN A 247 0.45 -35.10 -13.32
C ASN A 247 1.83 -34.49 -13.04
N PRO A 248 2.03 -33.88 -11.85
CA PRO A 248 3.33 -33.37 -11.45
C PRO A 248 4.37 -34.49 -11.29
N PRO A 249 5.66 -34.28 -11.63
CA PRO A 249 6.22 -33.05 -12.18
C PRO A 249 6.10 -32.94 -13.71
N ALA A 250 5.60 -33.97 -14.41
CA ALA A 250 5.54 -33.97 -15.88
C ALA A 250 4.61 -32.88 -16.47
N SER A 251 3.59 -32.46 -15.72
CA SER A 251 2.67 -31.38 -16.11
C SER A 251 2.07 -30.66 -14.90
N THR A 252 1.65 -29.43 -15.14
CA THR A 252 0.84 -28.62 -14.22
C THR A 252 -0.45 -28.18 -14.91
N PRO A 253 -1.40 -27.54 -14.20
CA PRO A 253 -2.60 -27.00 -14.84
C PRO A 253 -2.33 -25.97 -15.94
N PHE A 254 -1.12 -25.41 -15.99
CA PHE A 254 -0.76 -24.32 -16.89
C PHE A 254 0.31 -24.70 -17.91
N THR A 255 1.12 -25.73 -17.62
CA THR A 255 2.30 -26.09 -18.43
C THR A 255 2.44 -27.60 -18.59
N GLN A 256 3.13 -28.02 -19.64
CA GLN A 256 3.43 -29.43 -19.92
C GLN A 256 4.88 -29.58 -20.40
N VAL A 257 5.49 -30.72 -20.06
CA VAL A 257 6.83 -31.11 -20.51
C VAL A 257 6.67 -32.24 -21.53
N THR A 258 6.98 -31.98 -22.78
CA THR A 258 7.14 -33.02 -23.81
C THR A 258 8.54 -33.64 -23.71
N SER A 259 8.66 -34.93 -24.06
CA SER A 259 9.69 -35.91 -23.66
C SER A 259 11.19 -35.58 -23.76
N ALA A 260 11.59 -34.36 -24.14
CA ALA A 260 12.96 -33.84 -24.06
C ALA A 260 13.04 -32.29 -24.10
N ALA A 261 11.93 -31.57 -23.89
CA ALA A 261 11.85 -30.13 -24.11
C ALA A 261 11.61 -29.34 -22.82
N LEU A 262 11.96 -28.04 -22.85
CA LEU A 262 11.59 -27.09 -21.80
C LEU A 262 10.05 -27.05 -21.61
N PRO A 263 9.55 -26.76 -20.40
CA PRO A 263 8.12 -26.60 -20.18
C PRO A 263 7.49 -25.60 -21.14
N SER A 264 6.34 -25.95 -21.70
CA SER A 264 5.56 -25.09 -22.59
C SER A 264 4.17 -24.83 -22.01
N MET A 265 3.57 -23.68 -22.37
CA MET A 265 2.22 -23.33 -21.90
C MET A 265 1.18 -24.25 -22.54
N ARG A 266 0.23 -24.73 -21.74
CA ARG A 266 -0.88 -25.55 -22.24
C ARG A 266 -1.91 -24.71 -22.99
N PRO A 267 -2.51 -25.23 -24.08
CA PRO A 267 -3.58 -24.54 -24.80
C PRO A 267 -4.91 -24.51 -24.01
N ASP A 268 -5.18 -25.54 -23.20
CA ASP A 268 -6.39 -25.71 -22.39
C ASP A 268 -6.27 -25.11 -20.97
N ARG A 269 -5.22 -24.32 -20.71
CA ARG A 269 -4.99 -23.71 -19.40
C ARG A 269 -6.12 -22.75 -19.02
N PRO A 270 -6.52 -22.70 -17.74
CA PRO A 270 -7.40 -21.64 -17.28
C PRO A 270 -6.68 -20.29 -17.31
N ALA A 271 -7.43 -19.20 -17.40
CA ALA A 271 -6.92 -17.87 -17.16
C ALA A 271 -6.66 -17.66 -15.67
N VAL A 272 -5.50 -17.08 -15.34
CA VAL A 272 -5.16 -16.70 -13.96
C VAL A 272 -5.55 -15.25 -13.69
N LEU A 273 -6.26 -15.05 -12.59
CA LEU A 273 -6.56 -13.76 -11.98
C LEU A 273 -5.93 -13.70 -10.57
N VAL A 274 -5.36 -12.56 -10.18
CA VAL A 274 -4.83 -12.33 -8.83
C VAL A 274 -5.42 -11.03 -8.28
N SER A 275 -5.88 -11.06 -7.03
CA SER A 275 -6.30 -9.88 -6.27
C SER A 275 -5.61 -9.89 -4.91
N SER A 276 -4.84 -8.85 -4.61
CA SER A 276 -4.33 -8.61 -3.26
C SER A 276 -5.33 -7.78 -2.47
N THR A 277 -5.59 -8.12 -1.21
CA THR A 277 -6.49 -7.34 -0.34
C THR A 277 -6.02 -7.36 1.11
N SER A 278 -6.24 -6.25 1.82
CA SER A 278 -6.05 -6.18 3.27
C SER A 278 -7.20 -6.79 4.05
N TRP A 279 -8.32 -7.17 3.41
CA TRP A 279 -9.53 -7.69 4.05
C TRP A 279 -10.06 -6.82 5.19
N THR A 280 -9.91 -5.51 5.04
CA THR A 280 -10.36 -4.49 5.99
C THR A 280 -11.65 -3.82 5.48
N GLU A 281 -12.34 -3.09 6.37
CA GLU A 281 -13.65 -2.50 6.08
C GLU A 281 -13.61 -1.38 5.02
N ASP A 282 -12.45 -0.77 4.79
CA ASP A 282 -12.19 0.21 3.73
C ASP A 282 -12.11 -0.42 2.34
N GLU A 283 -12.00 -1.75 2.24
CA GLU A 283 -11.97 -2.48 0.98
C GLU A 283 -13.26 -3.27 0.75
N ASP A 284 -14.06 -2.80 -0.20
CA ASP A 284 -15.23 -3.55 -0.65
C ASP A 284 -14.82 -4.66 -1.64
N PHE A 285 -14.67 -5.87 -1.10
CA PHE A 285 -14.35 -7.07 -1.88
C PHE A 285 -15.60 -7.67 -2.55
N SER A 286 -16.81 -7.26 -2.18
CA SER A 286 -18.05 -7.78 -2.80
C SER A 286 -18.08 -7.46 -4.28
N ILE A 287 -17.56 -6.30 -4.67
CA ILE A 287 -17.44 -5.89 -6.07
C ILE A 287 -16.77 -7.01 -6.89
N LEU A 288 -15.67 -7.62 -6.40
CA LEU A 288 -14.94 -8.68 -7.13
C LEU A 288 -15.81 -9.90 -7.36
N LEU A 289 -16.54 -10.31 -6.33
CA LEU A 289 -17.45 -11.45 -6.41
C LEU A 289 -18.58 -11.16 -7.39
N ASP A 290 -19.12 -9.94 -7.41
CA ASP A 290 -20.16 -9.53 -8.35
C ASP A 290 -19.66 -9.57 -9.80
N ALA A 291 -18.46 -9.05 -10.06
CA ALA A 291 -17.86 -9.08 -11.39
C ALA A 291 -17.58 -10.51 -11.88
N LEU A 292 -17.12 -11.38 -10.98
CA LEU A 292 -16.92 -12.80 -11.26
C LEU A 292 -18.25 -13.52 -11.52
N SER A 293 -19.32 -13.16 -10.82
CA SER A 293 -20.68 -13.65 -11.07
C SER A 293 -21.14 -13.30 -12.50
N VAL A 294 -20.90 -12.05 -12.92
CA VAL A 294 -21.22 -11.61 -14.30
C VAL A 294 -20.40 -12.39 -15.32
N TYR A 295 -19.10 -12.62 -15.06
CA TYR A 295 -18.26 -13.42 -15.95
C TYR A 295 -18.77 -14.86 -16.06
N GLU A 296 -19.11 -15.50 -14.93
CA GLU A 296 -19.64 -16.85 -14.86
C GLU A 296 -20.88 -17.03 -15.76
N HIS A 297 -21.87 -16.13 -15.65
CA HIS A 297 -23.08 -16.19 -16.48
C HIS A 297 -22.78 -16.00 -17.97
N ARG A 298 -21.84 -15.11 -18.32
CA ARG A 298 -21.42 -14.91 -19.72
C ARG A 298 -20.66 -16.10 -20.27
N ALA A 299 -19.78 -16.71 -19.48
CA ALA A 299 -18.98 -17.86 -19.87
C ALA A 299 -19.85 -19.10 -20.12
N ARG A 300 -20.93 -19.26 -19.35
CA ARG A 300 -21.99 -20.26 -19.61
C ARG A 300 -22.66 -20.06 -20.96
N ALA A 301 -23.16 -18.85 -21.20
CA ALA A 301 -23.86 -18.51 -22.43
C ALA A 301 -22.95 -18.58 -23.67
N ALA A 302 -21.64 -18.42 -23.47
CA ALA A 302 -20.65 -18.50 -24.53
C ALA A 302 -20.26 -19.94 -24.93
N HIS A 303 -20.85 -20.98 -24.33
CA HIS A 303 -20.69 -22.39 -24.69
C HIS A 303 -19.23 -22.83 -24.95
N GLY A 304 -18.29 -22.39 -24.09
CA GLY A 304 -16.88 -22.77 -24.18
C GLY A 304 -15.97 -21.82 -24.97
N ALA A 305 -16.51 -20.73 -25.54
CA ALA A 305 -15.69 -19.70 -26.20
C ALA A 305 -14.89 -18.83 -25.21
N LEU A 306 -15.19 -18.89 -23.91
CA LEU A 306 -14.47 -18.18 -22.86
C LEU A 306 -13.71 -19.14 -21.94
N PRO A 307 -12.49 -18.81 -21.51
CA PRO A 307 -11.68 -19.68 -20.68
C PRO A 307 -12.25 -19.82 -19.26
N ARG A 308 -11.93 -20.92 -18.59
CA ARG A 308 -12.10 -21.03 -17.14
C ARG A 308 -11.19 -20.03 -16.44
N VAL A 309 -11.62 -19.45 -15.32
CA VAL A 309 -10.86 -18.45 -14.55
C VAL A 309 -10.54 -18.98 -13.16
N LEU A 310 -9.26 -19.04 -12.83
CA LEU A 310 -8.76 -19.29 -11.48
C LEU A 310 -8.31 -17.98 -10.85
N THR A 311 -9.02 -17.55 -9.81
CA THR A 311 -8.77 -16.32 -9.06
C THR A 311 -8.04 -16.63 -7.76
N PHE A 312 -6.85 -16.09 -7.60
CA PHE A 312 -6.08 -16.10 -6.37
C PHE A 312 -6.33 -14.82 -5.59
N VAL A 313 -6.67 -14.96 -4.32
CA VAL A 313 -6.84 -13.83 -3.41
C VAL A 313 -5.78 -13.89 -2.32
N THR A 314 -4.90 -12.90 -2.28
CA THR A 314 -3.78 -12.83 -1.33
C THR A 314 -4.02 -11.75 -0.28
N GLY A 315 -3.30 -11.86 0.84
CA GLY A 315 -3.33 -10.89 1.93
C GLY A 315 -4.03 -11.41 3.18
N LYS A 316 -4.01 -10.61 4.25
CA LYS A 316 -4.47 -10.98 5.60
C LYS A 316 -5.27 -9.86 6.22
N GLY A 317 -6.43 -10.20 6.78
CA GLY A 317 -7.20 -9.28 7.58
C GLY A 317 -8.51 -9.90 8.09
N PRO A 318 -9.27 -9.14 8.89
CA PRO A 318 -10.38 -9.66 9.68
C PRO A 318 -11.56 -10.16 8.85
N LEU A 319 -11.80 -9.60 7.66
CA LEU A 319 -12.95 -9.97 6.82
C LEU A 319 -12.68 -11.13 5.86
N ARG A 320 -11.46 -11.70 5.86
CA ARG A 320 -11.05 -12.75 4.92
C ARG A 320 -12.03 -13.90 4.89
N ASP A 321 -12.27 -14.52 6.04
CA ASP A 321 -13.08 -15.74 6.10
C ASP A 321 -14.55 -15.46 5.76
N THR A 322 -15.03 -14.25 6.06
CA THR A 322 -16.38 -13.80 5.69
C THR A 322 -16.55 -13.74 4.17
N TYR A 323 -15.59 -13.13 3.46
CA TYR A 323 -15.66 -13.05 2.00
C TYR A 323 -15.38 -14.40 1.33
N MET A 324 -14.47 -15.20 1.87
CA MET A 324 -14.20 -16.54 1.33
C MET A 324 -15.41 -17.48 1.50
N ARG A 325 -16.16 -17.39 2.61
CA ARG A 325 -17.44 -18.10 2.77
C ARG A 325 -18.50 -17.67 1.74
N LYS A 326 -18.57 -16.38 1.41
CA LYS A 326 -19.45 -15.88 0.33
C LYS A 326 -19.04 -16.44 -1.03
N ALA A 327 -17.75 -16.44 -1.34
CA ALA A 327 -17.22 -17.02 -2.58
C ALA A 327 -17.50 -18.53 -2.66
N GLU A 328 -17.33 -19.26 -1.56
CA GLU A 328 -17.63 -20.69 -1.48
C GLU A 328 -19.12 -20.99 -1.70
N ALA A 329 -20.01 -20.19 -1.09
CA ALA A 329 -21.44 -20.32 -1.29
C ALA A 329 -21.84 -20.13 -2.76
N LEU A 330 -21.22 -19.17 -3.47
CA LEU A 330 -21.46 -18.96 -4.90
C LEU A 330 -20.91 -20.13 -5.75
N GLN A 331 -19.77 -20.69 -5.35
CA GLN A 331 -19.14 -21.81 -6.06
C GLN A 331 -19.84 -23.15 -5.85
N THR A 332 -20.56 -23.31 -4.74
CA THR A 332 -21.19 -24.58 -4.32
C THR A 332 -22.71 -24.48 -4.18
N ALA A 333 -23.31 -23.39 -4.68
CA ALA A 333 -24.75 -23.14 -4.59
C ALA A 333 -25.56 -24.32 -5.14
N ARG A 334 -26.60 -24.73 -4.41
CA ARG A 334 -27.53 -25.77 -4.87
C ARG A 334 -28.35 -25.21 -6.04
N GLY A 335 -28.27 -25.85 -7.21
CA GLY A 335 -29.01 -25.50 -8.42
C GLY A 335 -28.21 -24.65 -9.42
N ASP A 336 -27.45 -23.67 -8.94
CA ASP A 336 -26.68 -22.76 -9.81
C ASP A 336 -25.20 -22.56 -9.35
N PRO A 337 -24.42 -23.64 -9.16
CA PRO A 337 -23.04 -23.52 -8.67
C PRO A 337 -22.12 -22.97 -9.76
N TRP A 338 -21.13 -22.13 -9.43
CA TRP A 338 -20.16 -21.69 -10.44
C TRP A 338 -19.39 -22.88 -11.06
N LEU A 339 -19.22 -22.84 -12.38
CA LEU A 339 -18.59 -23.87 -13.20
C LEU A 339 -17.39 -23.33 -14.00
N TRP A 340 -17.35 -22.03 -14.31
CA TRP A 340 -16.27 -21.38 -15.05
C TRP A 340 -15.31 -20.59 -14.16
N VAL A 341 -15.70 -20.25 -12.94
CA VAL A 341 -14.86 -19.48 -11.99
C VAL A 341 -14.54 -20.27 -10.73
N ARG A 342 -13.29 -20.19 -10.27
CA ARG A 342 -12.88 -20.57 -8.90
C ARG A 342 -12.10 -19.43 -8.25
N VAL A 343 -12.35 -19.22 -6.97
CA VAL A 343 -11.69 -18.25 -6.10
C VAL A 343 -11.07 -19.03 -4.96
N ILE A 344 -9.77 -18.88 -4.80
CA ILE A 344 -9.02 -19.48 -3.70
C ILE A 344 -8.18 -18.42 -3.01
N SER A 345 -8.02 -18.56 -1.70
CA SER A 345 -7.07 -17.77 -0.93
C SER A 345 -5.83 -18.62 -0.68
N ILE A 346 -4.67 -18.12 -1.08
CA ILE A 346 -3.39 -18.80 -0.92
C ILE A 346 -2.40 -17.93 -0.15
N TRP A 347 -1.58 -18.58 0.67
CA TRP A 347 -0.38 -17.96 1.23
C TRP A 347 0.83 -18.33 0.37
N LEU A 348 1.63 -17.34 -0.02
CA LEU A 348 2.81 -17.54 -0.87
C LEU A 348 4.05 -17.08 -0.13
N GLU A 349 5.17 -17.74 -0.39
CA GLU A 349 6.46 -17.19 -0.02
C GLU A 349 6.70 -15.86 -0.75
N PRO A 350 7.42 -14.89 -0.16
CA PRO A 350 7.69 -13.60 -0.81
C PRO A 350 8.32 -13.71 -2.20
N LYS A 351 9.12 -14.76 -2.47
CA LYS A 351 9.74 -15.03 -3.77
C LYS A 351 8.76 -15.55 -4.82
N ASP A 352 7.67 -16.21 -4.41
CA ASP A 352 6.70 -16.83 -5.29
C ASP A 352 5.61 -15.84 -5.74
N TYR A 353 5.36 -14.80 -4.95
CA TYR A 353 4.36 -13.78 -5.29
C TYR A 353 4.66 -13.04 -6.61
N PRO A 354 5.90 -12.56 -6.89
CA PRO A 354 6.24 -11.99 -8.19
C PRO A 354 6.05 -12.98 -9.34
N LEU A 355 6.35 -14.26 -9.13
CA LEU A 355 6.16 -15.30 -10.15
C LEU A 355 4.68 -15.52 -10.46
N LEU A 356 3.82 -15.53 -9.45
CA LEU A 356 2.38 -15.65 -9.64
C LEU A 356 1.81 -14.45 -10.41
N LEU A 357 2.26 -13.22 -10.08
CA LEU A 357 1.90 -12.03 -10.84
C LEU A 357 2.44 -12.09 -12.28
N GLY A 358 3.64 -12.64 -12.48
CA GLY A 358 4.23 -12.87 -13.79
C GLY A 358 3.51 -13.94 -14.62
N ALA A 359 2.77 -14.84 -13.98
CA ALA A 359 1.97 -15.90 -14.60
C ALA A 359 0.55 -15.44 -15.02
N LEU A 360 0.18 -14.20 -14.72
CA LEU A 360 -1.15 -13.66 -15.02
C LEU A 360 -1.46 -13.71 -16.52
N THR A 361 -2.60 -14.32 -16.86
CA THR A 361 -3.12 -14.35 -18.23
C THR A 361 -4.17 -13.25 -18.45
N LEU A 362 -4.92 -12.89 -17.40
CA LEU A 362 -5.84 -11.77 -17.39
C LEU A 362 -5.56 -10.89 -16.18
N CYS A 363 -5.17 -9.65 -16.42
CA CYS A 363 -5.27 -8.59 -15.42
C CYS A 363 -6.55 -7.79 -15.75
N PRO A 364 -7.61 -7.83 -14.93
CA PRO A 364 -8.84 -7.12 -15.23
C PRO A 364 -8.52 -5.63 -15.22
N ARG A 365 -8.70 -5.02 -16.38
CA ARG A 365 -8.50 -3.59 -16.54
C ARG A 365 -9.87 -2.97 -16.79
N VAL A 366 -10.41 -2.30 -15.76
CA VAL A 366 -11.70 -1.62 -15.86
C VAL A 366 -11.53 -0.30 -16.61
N LYS A 367 -12.17 -0.17 -17.77
CA LYS A 367 -12.23 1.06 -18.58
C LYS A 367 -13.49 1.84 -18.19
N ARG A 368 -13.37 3.11 -17.79
CA ARG A 368 -14.51 4.05 -17.79
C ARG A 368 -14.50 4.80 -19.12
N LEU A 369 -15.61 4.76 -19.85
CA LEU A 369 -15.83 5.59 -21.03
C LEU A 369 -15.84 7.06 -20.61
N SER A 370 -14.87 7.85 -21.06
CA SER A 370 -14.99 9.30 -21.15
C SER A 370 -15.26 9.66 -22.61
N GLY A 371 -16.53 9.65 -22.99
CA GLY A 371 -17.02 10.26 -24.23
C GLY A 371 -17.85 11.48 -23.84
N CYS A 372 -17.38 12.67 -24.21
CA CYS A 372 -18.24 13.84 -24.28
C CYS A 372 -19.18 13.65 -25.49
N GLY A 373 -20.49 13.85 -25.29
CA GLY A 373 -21.46 14.01 -26.40
C GLY A 373 -22.70 13.11 -26.37
N ASN A 374 -23.80 13.69 -25.86
CA ASN A 374 -25.21 13.40 -26.14
C ASN A 374 -25.93 12.16 -25.56
N ARG A 375 -26.86 12.49 -24.64
CA ARG A 375 -28.21 11.92 -24.39
C ARG A 375 -28.41 10.42 -24.61
N VAL A 376 -28.55 9.65 -23.50
CA VAL A 376 -29.70 8.76 -23.21
C VAL A 376 -29.81 8.58 -21.67
N SER A 377 -31.04 8.68 -21.16
CA SER A 377 -31.49 8.55 -19.78
C SER A 377 -31.52 7.10 -19.26
N GLY A 378 -31.08 6.86 -18.01
CA GLY A 378 -31.37 5.65 -17.23
C GLY A 378 -30.33 5.29 -16.15
N PRO A 379 -30.72 4.86 -14.93
CA PRO A 379 -29.81 4.79 -13.78
C PRO A 379 -29.22 3.40 -13.59
N ARG A 380 -27.90 3.21 -13.73
CA ARG A 380 -27.21 2.00 -13.20
C ARG A 380 -25.79 2.33 -12.72
N HIS A 381 -25.61 2.18 -11.41
CA HIS A 381 -24.34 2.23 -10.70
C HIS A 381 -23.47 1.02 -11.08
N LEU A 382 -22.26 1.25 -11.58
CA LEU A 382 -21.20 0.25 -11.70
C LEU A 382 -19.90 0.84 -11.14
N ALA A 383 -19.44 0.25 -10.04
CA ALA A 383 -18.26 0.67 -9.29
C ALA A 383 -16.95 0.15 -9.91
N ALA A 384 -15.89 0.96 -9.81
CA ALA A 384 -14.57 0.72 -10.40
C ALA A 384 -13.67 -0.11 -9.47
N PHE A 385 -12.85 -0.98 -10.06
CA PHE A 385 -11.88 -1.81 -9.33
C PHE A 385 -10.48 -1.21 -9.29
N LYS A 386 -9.80 -1.43 -8.16
CA LYS A 386 -8.38 -1.16 -7.95
C LYS A 386 -7.65 -2.51 -7.87
N PHE A 387 -6.70 -2.77 -8.76
CA PHE A 387 -5.78 -3.90 -8.66
C PHE A 387 -4.43 -3.37 -8.18
N PHE A 388 -4.05 -3.72 -6.95
CA PHE A 388 -2.74 -3.42 -6.39
C PHE A 388 -1.73 -4.48 -6.84
N GLY A 389 -0.78 -4.06 -7.67
CA GLY A 389 0.49 -4.76 -7.81
C GLY A 389 1.51 -4.08 -6.91
N ILE A 390 1.82 -4.72 -5.78
CA ILE A 390 3.08 -4.63 -5.01
C ILE A 390 3.08 -3.67 -3.83
N GLY A 391 3.08 -4.30 -2.66
CA GLY A 391 3.22 -3.74 -1.33
C GLY A 391 2.64 -4.77 -0.38
N SER A 392 3.47 -5.35 0.50
CA SER A 392 2.99 -6.19 1.62
C SER A 392 1.77 -5.52 2.24
N ALA A 393 0.62 -6.19 2.18
CA ALA A 393 -0.69 -5.73 2.64
C ALA A 393 -0.61 -4.64 3.71
N HIS A 394 -0.79 -3.38 3.30
CA HIS A 394 -1.25 -2.27 4.13
C HIS A 394 -1.72 -1.14 3.22
N GLU A 395 -3.04 -0.95 3.24
CA GLU A 395 -3.81 0.31 3.16
C GLU A 395 -3.32 1.40 2.22
N ASP A 396 -4.12 1.68 1.18
CA ASP A 396 -4.40 3.05 0.71
C ASP A 396 -5.43 3.07 -0.41
N ARG A 397 -6.46 3.94 -0.32
CA ARG A 397 -7.19 4.38 -1.52
C ARG A 397 -7.60 5.85 -1.49
N GLY A 398 -7.27 6.52 -2.60
CA GLY A 398 -8.02 7.64 -3.19
C GLY A 398 -7.38 8.07 -4.51
N HIS A 399 -8.09 7.85 -5.64
CA HIS A 399 -7.79 8.24 -7.04
C HIS A 399 -7.09 7.22 -7.97
N VAL A 400 -7.71 7.05 -9.14
CA VAL A 400 -7.57 5.98 -10.15
C VAL A 400 -6.67 6.43 -11.29
N TRP A 401 -5.64 5.66 -11.63
CA TRP A 401 -4.77 5.90 -12.80
C TRP A 401 -4.82 4.71 -13.76
N VAL A 402 -5.11 4.99 -15.02
CA VAL A 402 -5.29 4.03 -16.13
C VAL A 402 -3.99 3.93 -16.92
N TRP A 403 -3.55 2.71 -17.25
CA TRP A 403 -2.57 2.45 -18.32
C TRP A 403 -3.15 1.40 -19.27
N CYS A 404 -2.97 1.55 -20.59
CA CYS A 404 -3.57 0.72 -21.66
C CYS A 404 -2.60 -0.38 -22.20
N ALA A 405 -3.09 -1.22 -23.13
CA ALA A 405 -2.81 -2.66 -23.29
C ALA A 405 -1.83 -3.04 -24.40
N ARG A 406 -1.44 -4.33 -24.43
CA ARG A 406 -1.23 -5.05 -25.68
C ARG A 406 -1.87 -6.44 -25.61
N VAL A 407 -2.91 -6.64 -26.40
CA VAL A 407 -3.34 -7.96 -26.87
C VAL A 407 -2.41 -8.25 -28.05
N CYS A 408 -1.56 -9.28 -27.95
CA CYS A 408 -1.00 -9.86 -29.15
C CYS A 408 -2.02 -10.88 -29.65
N THR A 409 -2.49 -10.67 -30.89
CA THR A 409 -3.18 -11.66 -31.72
C THR A 409 -2.40 -12.96 -31.80
#